data_AF-A0A1G7G3Z9-F1
#
_entry.id   AF-A0A1G7G3Z9-F1
#
_cell.length_a   1.000
_cell.length_b   1.000
_cell.length_c   1.000
_cell.angle_alpha   90.00
_cell.angle_beta   90.00
_cell.angle_gamma   90.00
#
_symmetry.space_group_name_H-M   'P 1'
#
loop_
_entity.id
_entity.type
_entity.pdbx_description
1 polymer ?
#
loop_
_entity_poly.entity_id
_entity_poly.type
_entity_poly.pdbx_seq_one_letter_code
_entity_poly.pdbx_strand_id
1 'polypeptide(L)'
;MALLAGAGYPKGEGLRELTCHVTVGFRPRTNEYGQFIVQTLADIGIKVTLQALEAAKYNQMLFGPRAGDLFEHGWFIATTDPEVLLSSLLRATPIPRG
;
A
#
# COMPACT_ATOMS: atom_id res chain seq x y z
N MET A 1 -2.12 -14.80 -14.15
CA MET A 1 -1.00 -14.95 -15.12
C MET A 1 -1.19 -14.19 -16.42
N ALA A 2 -2.38 -14.23 -17.04
CA ALA A 2 -2.63 -13.53 -18.32
C ALA A 2 -2.38 -12.01 -18.28
N LEU A 3 -2.72 -11.33 -17.18
CA LEU A 3 -2.58 -9.87 -17.08
C LEU A 3 -1.12 -9.39 -17.04
N LEU A 4 -0.24 -10.05 -16.28
CA LEU A 4 1.16 -9.67 -16.19
C LEU A 4 1.88 -9.90 -17.53
N ALA A 5 1.65 -11.05 -18.17
CA ALA A 5 2.18 -11.33 -19.50
C ALA A 5 1.64 -10.33 -20.55
N GLY A 6 0.35 -10.01 -20.51
CA GLY A 6 -0.26 -9.01 -21.40
C GLY A 6 0.29 -7.59 -21.20
N ALA A 7 0.80 -7.28 -20.00
CA ALA A 7 1.48 -6.04 -19.69
C ALA A 7 2.99 -6.06 -20.03
N GLY A 8 3.52 -7.15 -20.59
CA GLY A 8 4.94 -7.29 -20.94
C GLY A 8 5.84 -7.81 -19.81
N TYR A 9 5.26 -8.31 -18.72
CA TYR A 9 5.98 -8.84 -17.55
C TYR A 9 5.58 -10.32 -17.29
N PRO A 10 5.86 -11.25 -18.21
CA PRO A 10 5.51 -12.65 -18.02
C PRO A 10 6.11 -13.17 -16.72
N LYS A 11 5.27 -13.69 -15.81
CA LYS A 11 5.68 -14.13 -14.46
C LYS A 11 6.50 -13.08 -13.69
N GLY A 12 6.23 -11.80 -13.93
CA GLY A 12 6.92 -10.68 -13.28
C GLY A 12 8.35 -10.41 -13.76
N GLU A 13 8.83 -11.09 -14.81
CA GLU A 13 10.15 -10.82 -15.39
C GLU A 13 10.26 -9.36 -15.84
N GLY A 14 11.32 -8.66 -15.41
CA GLY A 14 11.55 -7.25 -15.72
C GLY A 14 10.86 -6.25 -14.78
N LEU A 15 10.02 -6.70 -13.84
CA LEU A 15 9.50 -5.82 -12.78
C LEU A 15 10.61 -5.49 -11.77
N ARG A 16 10.63 -4.23 -11.33
CA ARG A 16 11.42 -3.85 -10.15
C ARG A 16 10.82 -4.47 -8.89
N GLU A 17 11.65 -4.59 -7.87
CA GLU A 17 11.17 -4.91 -6.53
C GLU A 17 10.32 -3.76 -5.96
N LEU A 18 9.24 -4.12 -5.28
CA LEU A 18 8.34 -3.20 -4.59
C LEU A 18 8.54 -3.27 -3.07
N THR A 19 8.16 -2.22 -2.36
CA THR A 19 8.09 -2.25 -0.88
C THR A 19 6.64 -2.20 -0.41
N CYS A 20 6.25 -3.14 0.45
CA CYS A 20 4.97 -3.14 1.16
C CYS A 20 5.17 -2.65 2.60
N HIS A 21 4.52 -1.54 2.95
CA HIS A 21 4.57 -0.97 4.29
C HIS A 21 3.34 -1.39 5.10
N VAL A 22 3.57 -1.88 6.31
CA VAL A 22 2.50 -2.19 7.28
C VAL A 22 2.72 -1.42 8.57
N THR A 23 1.63 -1.05 9.24
CA THR A 23 1.70 -0.37 10.54
C THR A 23 1.67 -1.38 11.67
N VAL A 24 2.66 -1.39 12.56
CA VAL A 24 2.65 -2.22 13.77
C VAL A 24 2.23 -1.40 15.00
N GLY A 25 1.86 -2.06 16.09
CA GLY A 25 1.50 -1.44 17.37
C GLY A 25 0.08 -0.87 17.48
N PHE A 26 -0.56 -0.50 16.37
CA PHE A 26 -1.93 0.06 16.39
C PHE A 26 -3.02 -0.96 16.02
N ARG A 27 -2.82 -1.73 14.94
CA ARG A 27 -3.79 -2.72 14.45
C ARG A 27 -3.28 -4.13 14.69
N PRO A 28 -4.11 -5.06 15.20
CA PRO A 28 -3.68 -6.43 15.42
C PRO A 28 -3.44 -7.14 14.10
N ARG A 29 -2.41 -7.99 14.06
CA ARG A 29 -2.08 -8.91 12.95
C ARG A 29 -1.70 -8.28 11.61
N THR A 30 -1.37 -6.99 11.58
CA THR A 30 -0.95 -6.31 10.34
C THR A 30 0.34 -6.87 9.76
N ASN A 31 1.25 -7.35 10.60
CA ASN A 31 2.49 -7.98 10.14
C ASN A 31 2.21 -9.31 9.44
N GLU A 32 1.31 -10.12 9.99
CA GLU A 32 0.87 -11.40 9.43
C GLU A 32 0.13 -11.20 8.10
N TYR A 33 -0.72 -10.18 8.01
CA TYR A 33 -1.33 -9.80 6.73
C TYR A 33 -0.29 -9.34 5.71
N GLY A 34 0.70 -8.54 6.14
CA GLY A 34 1.82 -8.12 5.29
C GLY A 34 2.61 -9.31 4.73
N GLN A 35 2.92 -10.29 5.57
CA GLN A 35 3.60 -11.52 5.16
C GLN A 35 2.77 -12.32 4.15
N PHE A 36 1.45 -12.44 4.38
CA PHE A 36 0.54 -13.12 3.47
C PHE A 36 0.46 -12.39 2.10
N ILE A 37 0.38 -11.06 2.10
CA ILE A 37 0.36 -10.25 0.88
C ILE A 37 1.66 -10.46 0.10
N VAL A 38 2.81 -10.36 0.76
CA VAL A 38 4.12 -10.54 0.11
C VAL A 38 4.26 -11.93 -0.48
N GLN A 39 3.86 -12.98 0.25
CA GLN A 39 3.89 -14.35 -0.27
C GLN A 39 2.99 -14.51 -1.50
N THR A 40 1.75 -14.00 -1.43
CA THR A 40 0.79 -14.09 -2.54
C THR A 40 1.30 -13.39 -3.80
N LEU A 41 1.99 -12.26 -3.65
CA LEU A 41 2.61 -11.52 -4.76
C LEU A 41 3.84 -12.26 -5.31
N ALA A 42 4.64 -12.86 -4.42
CA ALA A 42 5.77 -13.69 -4.82
C ALA A 42 5.34 -14.92 -5.63
N ASP A 43 4.23 -15.57 -5.26
CA ASP A 43 3.67 -16.74 -5.97
C ASP A 43 3.31 -16.44 -7.44
N ILE A 44 3.07 -15.16 -7.76
CA ILE A 44 2.80 -14.69 -9.13
C ILE A 44 4.00 -14.01 -9.81
N GLY A 45 5.16 -14.02 -9.17
CA GLY A 45 6.43 -13.50 -9.69
C GLY A 45 6.70 -12.02 -9.39
N ILE A 46 5.88 -11.37 -8.56
CA ILE A 46 6.10 -9.98 -8.15
C ILE A 46 6.97 -9.97 -6.88
N LYS A 47 8.17 -9.40 -6.98
CA LYS A 47 9.10 -9.29 -5.85
C LYS A 47 8.68 -8.12 -4.95
N VAL A 48 8.44 -8.42 -3.68
CA VAL A 48 8.03 -7.41 -2.69
C VAL A 48 8.79 -7.63 -1.39
N THR A 49 9.37 -6.55 -0.84
CA THR A 49 9.93 -6.53 0.51
C THR A 49 8.90 -5.98 1.51
N LEU A 50 8.71 -6.66 2.64
CA LEU A 50 7.85 -6.21 3.72
C LEU A 50 8.60 -5.27 4.67
N GLN A 51 8.01 -4.11 4.98
CA GLN A 51 8.50 -3.17 5.98
C GLN A 51 7.43 -2.87 7.03
N ALA A 52 7.61 -3.43 8.22
CA ALA A 52 6.84 -3.08 9.40
C ALA A 52 7.34 -1.76 10.01
N LEU A 53 6.43 -0.83 10.24
CA LEU A 53 6.74 0.52 10.74
C LEU A 53 5.84 0.88 11.93
N GLU A 54 6.43 1.55 12.92
CA GLU A 54 5.65 2.24 13.97
C GLU A 54 4.79 3.34 13.36
N ALA A 55 3.63 3.61 13.98
CA ALA A 55 2.58 4.48 13.44
C ALA A 55 3.09 5.87 13.00
N ALA A 56 3.99 6.49 13.78
CA ALA A 56 4.53 7.80 13.45
C ALA A 56 5.33 7.79 12.14
N LYS A 57 6.23 6.82 11.96
CA LYS A 57 7.06 6.70 10.75
C LYS A 57 6.23 6.26 9.55
N TYR A 58 5.27 5.36 9.77
CA TYR A 58 4.31 4.95 8.75
C TYR A 58 3.54 6.16 8.19
N ASN A 59 2.97 7.02 9.04
CA ASN A 59 2.21 8.19 8.61
C ASN A 59 3.09 9.22 7.87
N GLN A 60 4.34 9.42 8.33
CA GLN A 60 5.30 10.28 7.62
C GLN A 60 5.58 9.78 6.19
N MET A 61 5.65 8.46 6.00
CA MET A 61 5.87 7.88 4.68
C MET A 61 4.62 7.91 3.81
N LEU A 62 3.45 7.56 4.35
CA LEU A 62 2.19 7.50 3.61
C LEU A 62 1.76 8.87 3.07
N PHE A 63 1.83 9.90 3.91
CA PHE A 63 1.39 11.26 3.55
C PHE A 63 2.52 12.15 3.06
N GLY A 64 3.73 11.60 2.93
CA GLY A 64 4.90 12.32 2.43
C GLY A 64 4.89 12.46 0.90
N PRO A 65 5.69 13.40 0.35
CA PRO A 65 5.78 13.63 -1.10
C PRO A 65 6.43 12.47 -1.88
N ARG A 66 7.02 11.50 -1.18
CA ARG A 66 7.62 10.28 -1.73
C ARG A 66 7.04 9.07 -1.04
N ALA A 67 5.72 8.90 -1.15
CA ALA A 67 5.07 7.68 -0.73
C ALA A 67 5.71 6.48 -1.46
N GLY A 68 5.92 5.39 -0.72
CA GLY A 68 6.40 4.12 -1.26
C GLY A 68 5.38 3.43 -2.17
N ASP A 69 5.62 2.17 -2.48
CA ASP A 69 4.88 1.45 -3.54
C ASP A 69 3.52 0.94 -3.09
N LEU A 70 3.48 0.33 -1.91
CA LEU A 70 2.29 -0.31 -1.36
C LEU A 70 2.20 -0.04 0.14
N PHE A 71 1.02 0.33 0.59
CA PHE A 71 0.71 0.51 2.01
C PHE A 71 -0.51 -0.34 2.36
N GLU A 72 -0.41 -1.16 3.39
CA GLU A 72 -1.59 -1.72 4.06
C GLU A 72 -2.26 -0.57 4.81
N HIS A 73 -3.21 0.09 4.13
CA HIS A 73 -3.91 1.22 4.69
C HIS A 73 -5.42 1.02 4.66
N GLY A 74 -6.05 1.63 5.64
CA GLY A 74 -7.49 1.66 5.80
C GLY A 74 -7.78 2.75 6.81
N TRP A 75 -8.77 3.58 6.49
CA TRP A 75 -9.26 4.60 7.38
C TRP A 75 -10.77 4.46 7.47
N PHE A 76 -11.29 4.54 8.68
CA PHE A 76 -12.71 4.57 8.92
C PHE A 76 -13.05 5.86 9.64
N ILE A 77 -13.94 6.65 9.04
CA ILE A 77 -14.53 7.81 9.68
C ILE A 77 -15.94 7.39 10.07
N ALA A 78 -16.27 7.47 11.36
CA ALA A 78 -17.62 7.20 11.83
C ALA A 78 -18.54 8.35 11.40
N THR A 79 -19.07 8.24 10.18
CA THR A 79 -19.95 9.22 9.56
C THR A 79 -21.06 8.50 8.79
N THR A 80 -22.25 9.09 8.76
CA THR A 80 -23.35 8.66 7.90
C THR A 80 -23.30 9.33 6.53
N ASP A 81 -22.45 10.34 6.36
CA ASP A 81 -22.28 11.06 5.09
C ASP A 81 -21.19 10.39 4.24
N PRO A 82 -21.54 9.80 3.08
CA PRO A 82 -20.57 9.15 2.21
C PRO A 82 -19.54 10.11 1.61
N GLU A 83 -19.86 11.39 1.44
CA GLU A 83 -18.92 12.37 0.87
C GLU A 83 -17.72 12.60 1.78
N VAL A 84 -17.87 12.45 3.09
CA VAL A 84 -16.76 12.56 4.05
C VAL A 84 -15.74 11.44 3.82
N LEU A 85 -16.19 10.22 3.52
CA LEU A 85 -15.30 9.10 3.20
C LEU A 85 -14.61 9.30 1.85
N LEU A 86 -15.36 9.72 0.82
CA LEU A 86 -14.80 9.97 -0.52
C LEU A 86 -13.79 11.12 -0.52
N SER A 87 -14.11 12.21 0.16
CA SER A 87 -13.24 13.40 0.22
C SER A 87 -11.96 13.18 1.01
N SER A 88 -12.01 12.38 2.08
CA SER A 88 -10.82 12.09 2.90
C SER A 88 -9.84 11.10 2.25
N LEU A 89 -10.31 10.18 1.40
CA LEU A 89 -9.48 9.10 0.86
C LEU A 89 -9.16 9.23 -0.63
N LEU A 90 -10.10 9.70 -1.45
CA LEU A 90 -10.06 9.52 -2.90
C LEU A 90 -10.13 10.82 -3.70
N ARG A 91 -10.58 11.92 -3.08
CA ARG A 91 -10.68 13.20 -3.78
C ARG A 91 -9.27 13.70 -4.09
N ALA A 92 -9.06 14.00 -5.37
CA ALA A 92 -7.85 14.66 -5.84
C ALA A 92 -7.80 16.08 -5.25
N THR A 93 -7.18 16.22 -4.07
CA THR A 93 -6.80 17.52 -3.56
C THR A 93 -5.45 17.86 -4.19
N PRO A 94 -5.31 18.99 -4.91
CA PRO A 94 -4.01 19.40 -5.44
C PRO A 94 -3.01 19.51 -4.29
N ILE A 95 -1.92 18.75 -4.34
CA ILE A 95 -0.80 18.94 -3.42
C ILE A 95 -0.23 20.33 -3.73
N PRO A 96 -0.23 21.29 -2.78
CA PRO A 96 0.32 22.61 -3.02
C PRO A 96 1.78 22.46 -3.45
N ARG A 97 2.10 22.94 -4.65
CA ARG A 97 3.48 23.09 -5.09
C ARG A 97 4.00 24.35 -4.43
N GLY A 98 4.79 24.19 -3.38
CA GLY A 98 5.66 25.26 -2.88
C GLY A 98 6.65 25.70 -3.94
#